data_AF-A0A7W1H405-F1
#
_entry.id   AF-A0A7W1H405-F1
#
_cell.length_a   1.000
_cell.length_b   1.000
_cell.length_c   1.000
_cell.angle_alpha   90.00
_cell.angle_beta   90.00
_cell.angle_gamma   90.00
#
_symmetry.space_group_name_H-M   'P 1'
#
loop_
_entity.id
_entity.type
_entity.pdbx_description
1 polymer ?
#
loop_
_entity_poly.entity_id
_entity_poly.type
_entity_poly.pdbx_seq_one_letter_code
_entity_poly.pdbx_strand_id
1 'polypeptide(L)' 'EQVATVLPVWPAADWFEREAWDMMGIPFEGHPNLVRILMDDDWEGHPHRKDYPLGGEPVRFSDEE' A
#
# COMPACT_ATOMS: atom_id res chain seq x y z
N GLU A 1 13.09 5.64 -7.11
CA GLU A 1 14.11 4.57 -7.21
C GLU A 1 13.39 3.23 -7.15
N GLN A 2 13.81 2.24 -7.94
CA GLN A 2 13.20 0.90 -7.96
C GLN A 2 14.08 -0.07 -7.17
N VAL A 3 13.47 -1.00 -6.45
CA VAL A 3 14.15 -1.97 -5.58
C VAL A 3 14.09 -3.35 -6.24
N ALA A 4 15.16 -4.15 -6.16
CA ALA A 4 15.14 -5.52 -6.68
C ALA A 4 14.28 -6.44 -5.79
N THR A 5 13.43 -7.27 -6.41
CA THR A 5 12.65 -8.30 -5.68
C THR A 5 13.56 -9.32 -5.00
N VAL A 6 13.15 -9.80 -3.83
CA VAL A 6 13.78 -10.93 -3.14
C VAL A 6 13.01 -12.24 -3.30
N LEU A 7 11.97 -12.26 -4.14
CA LEU A 7 11.16 -13.45 -4.45
C LEU A 7 11.98 -14.68 -4.87
N PRO A 8 13.06 -14.58 -5.69
CA PRO A 8 13.88 -15.73 -6.04
C PRO A 8 14.56 -16.41 -4.84
N VAL A 9 14.73 -15.68 -3.73
CA VAL A 9 15.32 -16.18 -2.49
C VAL A 9 14.23 -16.65 -1.52
N TRP A 10 13.18 -15.85 -1.35
CA TRP A 10 12.06 -16.15 -0.46
C TRP A 10 10.73 -16.05 -1.21
N PRO A 11 10.09 -17.19 -1.55
CA PRO A 11 8.80 -17.19 -2.24
C PRO A 11 7.68 -16.50 -1.46
N ALA A 12 7.79 -16.45 -0.12
CA ALA A 12 6.83 -15.75 0.73
C ALA A 12 6.86 -14.22 0.54
N ALA A 13 7.92 -13.66 -0.05
CA ALA A 13 8.06 -12.23 -0.29
C ALA A 13 7.03 -11.68 -1.30
N ASP A 14 6.43 -12.53 -2.15
CA ASP A 14 5.38 -12.14 -3.11
C ASP A 14 4.29 -11.26 -2.46
N TRP A 15 3.75 -11.72 -1.33
CA TRP A 15 2.67 -11.01 -0.63
C TRP A 15 3.12 -9.68 -0.03
N PHE A 16 4.30 -9.66 0.59
CA PHE A 16 4.83 -8.48 1.28
C PHE A 16 5.32 -7.40 0.31
N GLU A 17 5.93 -7.79 -0.81
CA GLU A 17 6.37 -6.86 -1.85
C GLU A 17 5.15 -6.23 -2.55
N ARG A 18 4.08 -6.99 -2.77
CA ARG A 18 2.80 -6.45 -3.25
C ARG A 18 2.12 -5.52 -2.26
N GLU A 19 2.09 -5.86 -0.97
CA GLU A 19 1.55 -4.97 0.08
C GLU A 19 2.32 -3.65 0.14
N ALA A 20 3.66 -3.70 0.13
CA ALA A 20 4.50 -2.51 0.14
C ALA A 20 4.29 -1.66 -1.13
N TRP A 21 4.06 -2.29 -2.28
CA TRP A 21 3.70 -1.57 -3.50
C TRP A 21 2.31 -0.94 -3.40
N ASP A 22 1.29 -1.66 -2.92
CA ASP A 22 -0.08 -1.15 -2.84
C ASP A 22 -0.21 0.00 -1.84
N MET A 23 0.37 -0.15 -0.64
CA MET A 23 0.19 0.81 0.45
C MET A 23 1.19 1.96 0.45
N MET A 24 2.43 1.72 -0.03
CA MET A 24 3.51 2.71 -0.03
C MET A 24 3.97 3.11 -1.43
N GLY A 25 3.55 2.42 -2.49
CA GLY A 25 3.94 2.72 -3.87
C GLY A 25 5.42 2.50 -4.14
N ILE A 26 6.02 1.48 -3.51
CA ILE A 26 7.42 1.10 -3.73
C ILE A 26 7.48 0.14 -4.93
N PRO A 27 8.13 0.51 -6.05
CA PRO A 27 8.23 -0.37 -7.21
C PRO A 27 9.33 -1.44 -7.02
N PHE A 28 8.97 -2.70 -7.29
CA PHE A 28 9.87 -3.86 -7.23
C PHE A 28 10.19 -4.38 -8.65
N GLU A 29 11.48 -4.37 -9.01
CA GLU A 29 11.98 -4.90 -10.28
C GLU A 29 12.09 -6.42 -10.22
N GLY A 30 11.55 -7.12 -11.23
CA GLY A 30 11.60 -8.58 -11.34
C GLY A 30 10.44 -9.33 -10.67
N HIS A 31 9.51 -8.62 -10.03
CA HIS A 31 8.33 -9.23 -9.42
C HIS A 31 7.32 -9.69 -10.49
N PRO A 32 6.83 -10.95 -10.48
CA PRO A 32 5.99 -11.49 -11.55
C PRO A 32 4.56 -10.93 -11.56
N ASN A 33 4.02 -10.52 -10.41
CA ASN A 33 2.62 -10.09 -10.22
C ASN A 33 2.52 -8.87 -9.29
N LEU A 34 3.14 -7.75 -9.66
CA LEU A 34 3.05 -6.51 -8.89
C LEU A 34 1.71 -5.78 -9.15
N VAL A 35 0.65 -6.28 -8.52
CA VAL A 35 -0.73 -5.77 -8.63
C VAL A 35 -1.31 -5.54 -7.24
N ARG A 36 -2.38 -4.72 -7.15
CA ARG A 36 -3.02 -4.35 -5.87
C ARG A 36 -3.52 -5.59 -5.16
N ILE A 37 -3.64 -5.50 -3.85
CA ILE A 37 -4.02 -6.63 -3.00
C ILE A 37 -4.93 -6.25 -1.85
N LEU A 38 -4.67 -5.13 -1.18
CA LEU A 38 -5.48 -4.65 -0.05
C LEU A 38 -6.50 -3.62 -0.50
N MET A 39 -6.11 -2.74 -1.43
CA MET A 39 -6.98 -1.72 -1.97
C MET A 39 -7.74 -2.24 -3.19
N ASP A 40 -8.91 -1.64 -3.43
CA ASP A 40 -9.69 -1.92 -4.64
C ASP A 40 -8.88 -1.59 -5.91
N ASP A 41 -9.16 -2.31 -7.00
CA ASP A 41 -8.40 -2.23 -8.25
C ASP A 41 -8.43 -0.81 -8.88
N ASP A 42 -9.50 -0.05 -8.65
CA ASP A 42 -9.72 1.31 -9.13
C ASP A 42 -9.23 2.39 -8.15
N TRP A 43 -8.63 2.01 -7.03
CA TRP A 43 -8.13 2.96 -6.05
C TRP A 43 -6.98 3.80 -6.62
N GLU A 44 -6.96 5.10 -6.31
CA GLU A 44 -5.90 6.01 -6.70
C GLU A 44 -5.01 6.37 -5.50
N GLY A 45 -3.70 6.17 -5.64
CA GLY A 45 -2.70 6.50 -4.61
C GLY A 45 -2.38 5.35 -3.64
N HIS A 46 -1.67 5.71 -2.57
CA HIS A 46 -0.99 4.79 -1.64
C HIS A 46 -1.22 5.23 -0.18
N PRO A 47 -2.17 4.58 0.55
CA PRO A 47 -2.70 5.11 1.81
C PRO A 47 -1.71 5.27 2.97
N HIS A 48 -0.62 4.51 3.01
CA HIS A 48 0.35 4.59 4.10
C HIS A 48 1.42 5.68 3.92
N ARG A 49 1.39 6.40 2.79
CA ARG A 49 2.27 7.56 2.63
C ARG A 49 1.81 8.73 3.48
N LYS A 50 2.75 9.54 3.97
CA LYS A 50 2.48 10.68 4.86
C LYS A 50 1.82 11.87 4.15
N ASP A 51 2.00 11.97 2.85
CA ASP A 51 1.32 12.94 1.97
C ASP A 51 -0.09 12.50 1.58
N TYR A 52 -0.47 11.24 1.86
CA TYR A 52 -1.81 10.77 1.63
C TYR A 52 -2.78 11.41 2.64
N PRO A 53 -3.87 12.07 2.19
CA PRO A 53 -4.80 12.69 3.11
C PRO A 53 -5.48 11.61 3.95
N LEU A 54 -5.29 11.65 5.27
CA LEU A 54 -6.14 10.88 6.16
C LEU A 54 -7.54 11.46 6.09
N GLY A 55 -8.43 10.76 5.39
CA GLY A 55 -9.86 10.99 5.49
C GLY A 55 -10.28 10.82 6.95
N GLY A 56 -11.06 11.77 7.45
CA GLY A 56 -11.65 11.71 8.77
C GLY A 56 -13.05 12.31 8.69
N GLU A 57 -14.04 11.60 9.22
CA GLU A 57 -15.34 12.19 9.46
C GLU A 57 -15.29 12.97 10.78
N PRO A 58 -15.84 14.19 10.83
CA PRO A 58 -15.96 14.92 12.09
C PRO A 58 -16.87 14.13 13.04
N VAL A 59 -16.43 13.99 14.30
CA VAL A 59 -17.24 13.38 15.35
C VAL A 59 -18.51 14.22 15.52
N ARG A 60 -19.67 13.62 15.27
CA ARG A 60 -20.97 14.33 15.34
C ARG A 60 -21.54 14.43 16.75
N PHE A 61 -21.08 13.57 17.65
CA PHE A 61 -21.58 13.46 19.02
C PHE A 61 -20.38 13.38 19.97
N SER A 62 -19.72 14.51 20.18
CA SER A 62 -18.90 14.73 21.37
C SER A 62 -19.76 15.54 22.33
N ASP A 63 -20.11 14.96 23.48
CA ASP A 63 -20.81 15.66 24.57
C ASP A 63 -19.88 16.71 25.22
N GLU A 64 -19.37 17.66 24.44
CA GLU A 64 -18.86 18.95 24.92
C GLU A 64 -20.03 19.96 24.83
N GLU A 65 -20.97 19.81 25.77
CA GLU A 65 -21.64 20.95 26.40
C GLU A 65 -20.87 21.34 27.67
#